data_AF-A0A0F7CKE4-F1
#
_entry.id   AF-A0A0F7CKE4-F1
#
_cell.length_a   1.000
_cell.length_b   1.000
_cell.length_c   1.000
_cell.angle_alpha   90.00
_cell.angle_beta   90.00
_cell.angle_gamma   90.00
#
_symmetry.space_group_name_H-M   'P 1'
#
loop_
_entity.id
_entity.type
_entity.pdbx_description
1 polymer ?
#
loop_
_entity_poly.entity_id
_entity_poly.type
_entity_poly.pdbx_seq_one_letter_code
_entity_poly.pdbx_strand_id
1 'polypeptide(L)'
;MWTQPASAQKAAAAGRAPAPSSSSSHAEALYKAYLPLLSSSARLPQAIGYLKANIYAVGSYRATIMTLRLENVQKAALPAWQDKFYADGVQRELTGLYEPGDSLAKLAGKTDNENLRLLLRGAAENGYKLETAEGTFFPVIDYAAYRKYKMYVLDDIRNYISIMAVESDLPSSKDNGLTIAWAEVASRALAQESFIAAYPRSNRIGTIKSLYRMYEIDTFYGLNNTPLFHYDNLEMDLEASKAYTAVLAKNNGQSPYLEKLDGFMKLLKEHDYKLTDEVEEYRKQAAPPESPASSQPLAAPQKE
;
A
#
# COMPACT_ATOMS: atom_id res chain seq x y z
N MET A 1 -32.95 77.79 33.27
CA MET A 1 -33.65 76.57 32.84
C MET A 1 -32.60 75.57 32.40
N TRP A 2 -32.53 74.45 33.10
CA TRP A 2 -31.57 73.37 32.88
C TRP A 2 -32.09 72.45 31.78
N THR A 3 -31.27 72.12 30.79
CA THR A 3 -31.43 70.91 29.96
C THR A 3 -30.05 70.39 29.58
N GLN A 4 -29.77 69.16 30.02
CA GLN A 4 -28.57 68.37 29.79
C GLN A 4 -28.43 67.96 28.30
N PRO A 5 -27.22 67.73 27.77
CA PRO A 5 -27.03 66.93 26.57
C PRO A 5 -27.00 65.44 26.92
N ALA A 6 -27.80 64.66 26.19
CA ALA A 6 -27.92 63.21 26.30
C ALA A 6 -26.65 62.48 25.85
N SER A 7 -26.25 61.48 26.63
CA SER A 7 -25.17 60.52 26.38
C SER A 7 -25.43 59.66 25.13
N ALA A 8 -24.49 59.66 24.18
CA ALA A 8 -24.47 58.71 23.08
C ALA A 8 -23.93 57.35 23.57
N GLN A 9 -24.82 56.36 23.62
CA GLN A 9 -24.52 54.98 23.99
C GLN A 9 -23.95 54.25 22.76
N LYS A 10 -22.67 53.86 22.82
CA LYS A 10 -22.01 52.99 21.84
C LYS A 10 -22.61 51.58 21.97
N ALA A 11 -23.45 51.17 21.02
CA ALA A 11 -23.90 49.78 20.91
C ALA A 11 -22.77 48.93 20.31
N ALA A 12 -22.25 47.98 21.09
CA ALA A 12 -21.33 46.95 20.64
C ALA A 12 -22.10 45.91 19.80
N ALA A 13 -21.79 45.81 18.51
CA ALA A 13 -22.28 44.73 17.66
C ALA A 13 -21.48 43.45 17.95
N ALA A 14 -22.09 42.51 18.68
CA ALA A 14 -21.58 41.15 18.81
C ALA A 14 -21.77 40.42 17.47
N GLY A 15 -20.68 40.14 16.75
CA GLY A 15 -20.69 39.33 15.54
C GLY A 15 -21.09 37.89 15.86
N ARG A 16 -22.27 37.46 15.40
CA ARG A 16 -22.71 36.06 15.42
C ARG A 16 -21.89 35.28 14.39
N ALA A 17 -21.23 34.20 14.82
CA ALA A 17 -20.58 33.28 13.90
C ALA A 17 -21.59 32.71 12.88
N PRO A 18 -21.24 32.57 11.59
CA PRO A 18 -22.16 32.04 10.59
C PRO A 18 -22.50 30.58 10.90
N ALA A 19 -23.79 30.24 10.79
CA ALA A 19 -24.26 28.87 10.94
C ALA A 19 -23.69 27.97 9.82
N PRO A 20 -23.35 26.70 10.08
CA PRO A 20 -22.84 25.81 9.04
C PRO A 20 -23.87 25.60 7.93
N SER A 21 -23.41 25.56 6.67
CA SER A 21 -24.26 25.30 5.51
C SER A 21 -24.93 23.92 5.60
N SER A 22 -26.12 23.78 5.02
CA SER A 22 -26.90 22.52 5.02
C SER A 22 -26.15 21.32 4.39
N SER A 23 -25.24 21.58 3.44
CA SER A 23 -24.35 20.55 2.88
C SER A 23 -23.31 20.08 3.90
N SER A 24 -22.77 20.99 4.73
CA SER A 24 -21.83 20.64 5.80
C SER A 24 -22.50 19.84 6.92
N SER A 25 -23.78 20.09 7.23
CA SER A 25 -24.50 19.31 8.25
C SER A 25 -24.84 17.90 7.77
N HIS A 26 -25.17 17.72 6.49
CA HIS A 26 -25.39 16.41 5.89
C HIS A 26 -24.10 15.56 5.84
N ALA A 27 -23.00 16.13 5.34
CA ALA A 27 -21.69 15.47 5.32
C ALA A 27 -21.24 15.01 6.72
N GLU A 28 -21.48 15.84 7.73
CA GLU A 28 -21.17 15.52 9.13
C GLU A 28 -22.04 14.38 9.68
N ALA A 29 -23.34 14.37 9.35
CA ALA A 29 -24.24 13.29 9.76
C ALA A 29 -23.82 11.94 9.15
N LEU A 30 -23.48 11.93 7.85
CA LEU A 30 -23.00 10.73 7.17
C LEU A 30 -21.70 10.19 7.78
N TYR A 31 -20.76 11.09 8.10
CA TYR A 31 -19.51 10.72 8.76
C TYR A 31 -19.74 10.17 10.17
N LYS A 32 -20.58 10.83 10.98
CA LYS A 32 -20.91 10.34 12.33
C LYS A 32 -21.58 8.97 12.31
N ALA A 33 -22.48 8.72 11.36
CA ALA A 33 -23.14 7.43 11.21
C ALA A 33 -22.19 6.31 10.74
N TYR A 34 -21.07 6.66 10.09
CA TYR A 34 -20.05 5.70 9.69
C TYR A 34 -19.17 5.22 10.85
N LEU A 35 -18.84 6.10 11.81
CA LEU A 35 -17.88 5.77 12.88
C LEU A 35 -18.26 4.51 13.69
N PRO A 36 -19.52 4.27 14.09
CA PRO A 36 -19.90 3.04 14.78
C PRO A 36 -19.74 1.77 13.94
N LEU A 37 -19.69 1.85 12.61
CA LEU A 37 -19.44 0.70 11.74
C LEU A 37 -17.99 0.23 11.82
N LEU A 38 -17.08 1.08 12.30
CA LEU A 38 -15.65 0.81 12.43
C LEU A 38 -15.25 0.35 13.83
N SER A 39 -16.20 0.24 14.78
CA SER A 39 -15.90 -0.12 16.17
C SER A 39 -15.54 -1.61 16.35
N SER A 40 -15.82 -2.44 15.35
CA SER A 40 -15.54 -3.88 15.36
C SER A 40 -15.31 -4.39 13.95
N SER A 41 -14.37 -5.32 13.79
CA SER A 41 -14.12 -5.99 12.51
C SER A 41 -15.32 -6.80 12.02
N ALA A 42 -16.22 -7.25 12.91
CA ALA A 42 -17.45 -7.95 12.53
C ALA A 42 -18.41 -7.08 11.70
N ARG A 43 -18.21 -5.75 11.69
CA ARG A 43 -19.03 -4.79 10.94
C ARG A 43 -18.36 -4.29 9.66
N LEU A 44 -17.20 -4.86 9.28
CA LEU A 44 -16.46 -4.47 8.08
C LEU A 44 -17.31 -4.51 6.80
N PRO A 45 -18.11 -5.56 6.52
CA PRO A 45 -18.97 -5.57 5.33
C PRO A 45 -19.94 -4.38 5.29
N GLN A 46 -20.55 -4.04 6.42
CA GLN A 46 -21.45 -2.89 6.55
C GLN A 46 -20.69 -1.57 6.37
N ALA A 47 -19.48 -1.46 6.95
CA ALA A 47 -18.62 -0.29 6.75
C ALA A 47 -18.24 -0.10 5.27
N ILE A 48 -17.82 -1.17 4.59
CA ILE A 48 -17.46 -1.14 3.15
C ILE A 48 -18.67 -0.72 2.31
N GLY A 49 -19.84 -1.32 2.55
CA GLY A 49 -21.08 -0.98 1.87
C GLY A 49 -21.48 0.48 2.09
N TYR A 50 -21.44 0.93 3.35
CA TYR A 50 -21.77 2.30 3.72
C TYR A 50 -20.81 3.32 3.09
N LEU A 51 -19.51 3.07 3.14
CA LEU A 51 -18.52 3.94 2.51
C LEU A 51 -18.79 4.06 1.01
N LYS A 52 -18.93 2.92 0.32
CA LYS A 52 -19.23 2.89 -1.12
C LYS A 52 -20.48 3.72 -1.47
N ALA A 53 -21.53 3.63 -0.66
CA ALA A 53 -22.79 4.30 -0.92
C ALA A 53 -22.79 5.80 -0.60
N ASN A 54 -21.90 6.29 0.28
CA ASN A 54 -21.99 7.64 0.83
C ASN A 54 -20.75 8.52 0.63
N ILE A 55 -19.63 7.97 0.16
CA ILE A 55 -18.34 8.69 0.10
C ILE A 55 -18.39 9.97 -0.77
N TYR A 56 -19.25 10.01 -1.79
CA TYR A 56 -19.38 11.18 -2.67
C TYR A 56 -19.98 12.41 -1.98
N ALA A 57 -20.68 12.23 -0.86
CA ALA A 57 -21.44 13.28 -0.20
C ALA A 57 -20.74 13.87 1.05
N VAL A 58 -19.57 13.36 1.44
CA VAL A 58 -18.91 13.75 2.70
C VAL A 58 -17.80 14.80 2.55
N GLY A 59 -17.41 15.11 1.30
CA GLY A 59 -16.27 15.97 0.98
C GLY A 59 -14.91 15.30 1.26
N SER A 60 -13.85 15.78 0.61
CA SER A 60 -12.60 15.03 0.51
C SER A 60 -11.88 14.78 1.83
N TYR A 61 -11.95 15.72 2.77
CA TYR A 61 -11.35 15.55 4.09
C TYR A 61 -11.98 14.38 4.86
N ARG A 62 -13.31 14.31 4.94
CA ARG A 62 -14.00 13.20 5.62
C ARG A 62 -13.88 11.90 4.84
N ALA A 63 -13.98 11.95 3.51
CA ALA A 63 -13.74 10.78 2.66
C ALA A 63 -12.37 10.15 2.94
N THR A 64 -11.31 10.97 3.00
CA THR A 64 -9.97 10.53 3.39
C THR A 64 -9.96 9.83 4.75
N ILE A 65 -10.52 10.45 5.79
CA ILE A 65 -10.54 9.85 7.13
C ILE A 65 -11.33 8.52 7.12
N MET A 66 -12.46 8.48 6.43
CA MET A 66 -13.31 7.29 6.37
C MET A 66 -12.61 6.12 5.66
N THR A 67 -11.91 6.39 4.55
CA THR A 67 -11.11 5.41 3.82
C THR A 67 -9.93 4.91 4.64
N LEU A 68 -9.17 5.80 5.30
CA LEU A 68 -8.02 5.40 6.12
C LEU A 68 -8.44 4.59 7.35
N ARG A 69 -9.56 4.94 7.98
CA ARG A 69 -10.09 4.16 9.11
C ARG A 69 -10.57 2.78 8.68
N LEU A 70 -11.20 2.66 7.50
CA LEU A 70 -11.57 1.34 6.95
C LEU A 70 -10.35 0.44 6.80
N GLU A 71 -9.32 0.96 6.13
CA GLU A 71 -8.07 0.26 5.87
C GLU A 71 -7.39 -0.18 7.18
N ASN A 72 -7.37 0.69 8.19
CA ASN A 72 -6.81 0.36 9.51
C ASN A 72 -7.56 -0.80 10.18
N VAL A 73 -8.90 -0.84 10.10
CA VAL A 73 -9.69 -1.94 10.68
C VAL A 73 -9.47 -3.24 9.91
N GLN A 74 -9.34 -3.19 8.58
CA GLN A 74 -8.96 -4.36 7.78
C GLN A 74 -7.57 -4.87 8.15
N LYS A 75 -6.56 -3.99 8.24
CA LYS A 75 -5.20 -4.36 8.67
C LYS A 75 -5.20 -5.02 10.05
N ALA A 76 -5.94 -4.47 11.01
CA ALA A 76 -6.03 -5.01 12.36
C ALA A 76 -6.75 -6.38 12.40
N ALA A 77 -7.70 -6.62 11.50
CA ALA A 77 -8.46 -7.87 11.44
C ALA A 77 -7.78 -8.97 10.62
N LEU A 78 -6.83 -8.61 9.74
CA LEU A 78 -6.22 -9.52 8.78
C LEU A 78 -5.57 -10.76 9.41
N PRO A 79 -4.81 -10.69 10.52
CA PRO A 79 -4.19 -11.89 11.11
C PRO A 79 -5.23 -12.95 11.49
N ALA A 80 -6.35 -12.54 12.11
CA ALA A 80 -7.43 -13.47 12.47
C ALA A 80 -8.16 -14.06 11.26
N TRP A 81 -8.11 -13.40 10.09
CA TRP A 81 -8.58 -13.99 8.84
C TRP A 81 -7.56 -14.96 8.26
N GLN A 82 -6.27 -14.65 8.33
CA GLN A 82 -5.20 -15.55 7.92
C GLN A 82 -5.20 -16.85 8.72
N ASP A 83 -5.36 -16.79 10.06
CA ASP A 83 -5.45 -17.97 10.92
C ASP A 83 -6.57 -18.94 10.50
N LYS A 84 -7.72 -18.41 10.06
CA LYS A 84 -8.83 -19.25 9.55
C LYS A 84 -8.47 -19.95 8.25
N PHE A 85 -7.70 -19.30 7.38
CA PHE A 85 -7.25 -19.90 6.14
C PHE A 85 -6.15 -20.94 6.40
N TYR A 86 -5.28 -20.72 7.38
CA TYR A 86 -4.21 -21.66 7.74
C TYR A 86 -4.68 -22.96 8.40
N ALA A 87 -5.96 -23.10 8.75
CA ALA A 87 -6.48 -24.37 9.22
C ALA A 87 -6.25 -25.49 8.19
N ASP A 88 -5.65 -26.61 8.60
CA ASP A 88 -5.25 -27.71 7.71
C ASP A 88 -6.36 -28.19 6.76
N GLY A 89 -7.60 -28.26 7.26
CA GLY A 89 -8.77 -28.63 6.44
C GLY A 89 -9.03 -27.62 5.33
N VAL A 90 -8.92 -26.33 5.63
CA VAL A 90 -9.08 -25.24 4.65
C VAL A 90 -7.96 -25.27 3.63
N GLN A 91 -6.69 -25.38 4.05
CA GLN A 91 -5.55 -25.49 3.13
C GLN A 91 -5.71 -26.69 2.20
N ARG A 92 -6.00 -27.88 2.73
CA ARG A 92 -6.16 -29.11 1.92
C ARG A 92 -7.26 -28.98 0.87
N GLU A 93 -8.41 -28.43 1.24
CA GLU A 93 -9.51 -28.22 0.30
C GLU A 93 -9.14 -27.19 -0.77
N LEU A 94 -8.49 -26.08 -0.40
CA LEU A 94 -8.04 -25.08 -1.35
C LEU A 94 -7.00 -25.64 -2.32
N THR A 95 -6.05 -26.45 -1.86
CA THR A 95 -5.07 -27.13 -2.71
C THR A 95 -5.73 -28.02 -3.77
N GLY A 96 -6.83 -28.69 -3.43
CA GLY A 96 -7.56 -29.54 -4.38
C GLY A 96 -8.47 -28.77 -5.34
N LEU A 97 -8.87 -27.55 -5.00
CA LEU A 97 -9.89 -26.78 -5.72
C LEU A 97 -9.31 -25.65 -6.58
N TYR A 98 -8.19 -25.08 -6.16
CA TYR A 98 -7.67 -23.83 -6.69
C TYR A 98 -7.08 -23.99 -8.09
N GLU A 99 -7.47 -23.09 -8.99
CA GLU A 99 -6.77 -22.84 -10.24
C GLU A 99 -6.06 -21.48 -10.17
N PRO A 100 -4.88 -21.31 -10.81
CA PRO A 100 -4.17 -20.05 -10.84
C PRO A 100 -5.08 -18.87 -11.25
N GLY A 101 -5.12 -17.85 -10.40
CA GLY A 101 -5.93 -16.64 -10.60
C GLY A 101 -7.38 -16.72 -10.11
N ASP A 102 -7.79 -17.84 -9.50
CA ASP A 102 -9.12 -17.94 -8.89
C ASP A 102 -9.33 -16.90 -7.80
N SER A 103 -10.45 -16.18 -7.88
CA SER A 103 -10.90 -15.30 -6.81
C SER A 103 -11.60 -16.09 -5.71
N LEU A 104 -11.69 -15.50 -4.51
CA LEU A 104 -12.50 -16.04 -3.40
C LEU A 104 -13.94 -16.34 -3.83
N ALA A 105 -14.53 -15.47 -4.65
CA ALA A 105 -15.89 -15.65 -5.16
C ALA A 105 -16.00 -16.86 -6.11
N LYS A 106 -15.00 -17.07 -6.99
CA LYS A 106 -14.97 -18.22 -7.89
C LYS A 106 -14.84 -19.52 -7.09
N LEU A 107 -13.92 -19.58 -6.12
CA LEU A 107 -13.74 -20.75 -5.25
C LEU A 107 -14.98 -21.07 -4.42
N ALA A 108 -15.66 -20.05 -3.88
CA ALA A 108 -16.91 -20.23 -3.14
C ALA A 108 -18.02 -20.84 -4.01
N GLY A 109 -17.99 -20.62 -5.33
CA GLY A 109 -18.89 -21.25 -6.30
C GLY A 109 -18.49 -22.67 -6.70
N LYS A 110 -17.22 -23.06 -6.52
CA LYS A 110 -16.70 -24.38 -6.89
C LYS A 110 -16.81 -25.42 -5.76
N THR A 111 -16.67 -25.00 -4.50
CA THR A 111 -16.71 -25.93 -3.36
C THR A 111 -18.13 -26.36 -3.04
N ASP A 112 -18.32 -27.63 -2.65
CA ASP A 112 -19.56 -28.15 -2.04
C ASP A 112 -19.59 -28.02 -0.51
N ASN A 113 -18.43 -27.72 0.11
CA ASN A 113 -18.33 -27.51 1.55
C ASN A 113 -18.90 -26.14 1.94
N GLU A 114 -20.05 -26.13 2.63
CA GLU A 114 -20.72 -24.90 3.07
C GLU A 114 -19.85 -24.05 4.00
N ASN A 115 -19.04 -24.67 4.88
CA ASN A 115 -18.17 -23.92 5.79
C ASN A 115 -17.05 -23.20 5.02
N LEU A 116 -16.43 -23.87 4.04
CA LEU A 116 -15.43 -23.25 3.17
C LEU A 116 -16.06 -22.14 2.32
N ARG A 117 -17.25 -22.38 1.76
CA ARG A 117 -18.01 -21.38 1.01
C ARG A 117 -18.28 -20.12 1.83
N LEU A 118 -18.73 -20.28 3.08
CA LEU A 118 -18.97 -19.16 3.99
C LEU A 118 -17.68 -18.43 4.37
N LEU A 119 -16.58 -19.14 4.62
CA LEU A 119 -15.27 -18.54 4.89
C LEU A 119 -14.79 -17.67 3.72
N LEU A 120 -14.85 -18.20 2.50
CA LEU A 120 -14.40 -17.51 1.29
C LEU A 120 -15.24 -16.27 0.98
N ARG A 121 -16.58 -16.39 1.07
CA ARG A 121 -17.49 -15.24 0.90
C ARG A 121 -17.26 -14.20 1.99
N GLY A 122 -17.15 -14.65 3.24
CA GLY A 122 -16.87 -13.77 4.37
C GLY A 122 -15.58 -12.97 4.17
N ALA A 123 -14.49 -13.61 3.73
CA ALA A 123 -13.24 -12.92 3.45
C ALA A 123 -13.40 -11.86 2.34
N ALA A 124 -14.09 -12.20 1.25
CA ALA A 124 -14.36 -11.26 0.17
C ALA A 124 -15.21 -10.06 0.62
N GLU A 125 -16.26 -10.31 1.40
CA GLU A 125 -17.13 -9.26 1.96
C GLU A 125 -16.41 -8.35 2.97
N ASN A 126 -15.38 -8.86 3.64
CA ASN A 126 -14.50 -8.09 4.51
C ASN A 126 -13.40 -7.33 3.73
N GLY A 127 -13.42 -7.41 2.40
CA GLY A 127 -12.54 -6.68 1.49
C GLY A 127 -11.14 -7.27 1.36
N TYR A 128 -11.03 -8.59 1.50
CA TYR A 128 -9.82 -9.34 1.19
C TYR A 128 -9.90 -10.01 -0.18
N LYS A 129 -8.74 -10.32 -0.73
CA LYS A 129 -8.56 -11.23 -1.86
C LYS A 129 -7.66 -12.39 -1.45
N LEU A 130 -7.68 -13.47 -2.23
CA LEU A 130 -6.82 -14.62 -2.01
C LEU A 130 -5.44 -14.38 -2.62
N GLU A 131 -4.40 -14.74 -1.88
CA GLU A 131 -3.04 -14.90 -2.40
C GLU A 131 -2.53 -16.30 -2.09
N THR A 132 -1.48 -16.67 -2.81
CA THR A 132 -0.74 -17.90 -2.56
C THR A 132 0.77 -17.69 -2.71
N ALA A 133 1.51 -18.29 -1.80
CA ALA A 133 2.97 -18.40 -1.81
C ALA A 133 3.33 -19.79 -1.26
N GLU A 134 4.30 -20.46 -1.90
CA GLU A 134 4.82 -21.76 -1.44
C GLU A 134 3.72 -22.83 -1.19
N GLY A 135 2.67 -22.83 -2.03
CA GLY A 135 1.54 -23.76 -1.90
C GLY A 135 0.58 -23.46 -0.74
N THR A 136 0.81 -22.39 0.01
CA THR A 136 -0.05 -21.93 1.10
C THR A 136 -1.00 -20.84 0.59
N PHE A 137 -2.26 -20.90 1.03
CA PHE A 137 -3.31 -19.93 0.68
C PHE A 137 -3.60 -19.00 1.85
N PHE A 138 -3.67 -17.68 1.61
CA PHE A 138 -3.98 -16.72 2.65
C PHE A 138 -4.65 -15.47 2.09
N PRO A 139 -5.53 -14.81 2.86
CA PRO A 139 -6.10 -13.55 2.45
C PRO A 139 -5.07 -12.42 2.57
N VAL A 140 -5.21 -11.43 1.70
CA VAL A 140 -4.57 -10.10 1.78
C VAL A 140 -5.62 -9.03 1.51
N ILE A 141 -5.35 -7.78 1.86
CA ILE A 141 -6.25 -6.67 1.54
C ILE A 141 -6.33 -6.48 0.01
N ASP A 142 -7.54 -6.39 -0.52
CA ASP A 142 -7.78 -6.04 -1.92
C ASP A 142 -7.68 -4.51 -2.10
N TYR A 143 -6.47 -4.03 -2.40
CA TYR A 143 -6.27 -2.59 -2.69
C TYR A 143 -6.79 -2.19 -4.07
N ALA A 144 -7.02 -3.11 -5.01
CA ALA A 144 -7.68 -2.77 -6.27
C ALA A 144 -9.10 -2.28 -6.01
N ALA A 145 -9.81 -2.86 -5.03
CA ALA A 145 -11.12 -2.38 -4.62
C ALA A 145 -11.10 -0.93 -4.11
N TYR A 146 -9.98 -0.42 -3.60
CA TYR A 146 -9.86 0.97 -3.14
C TYR A 146 -9.81 1.99 -4.28
N ARG A 147 -9.53 1.57 -5.54
CA ARG A 147 -9.44 2.48 -6.70
C ARG A 147 -10.70 3.35 -6.88
N LYS A 148 -11.88 2.80 -6.56
CA LYS A 148 -13.16 3.54 -6.63
C LYS A 148 -13.22 4.76 -5.70
N TYR A 149 -12.37 4.82 -4.67
CA TYR A 149 -12.35 5.92 -3.70
C TYR A 149 -11.40 7.07 -4.11
N LYS A 150 -10.54 6.85 -5.11
CA LYS A 150 -9.49 7.81 -5.52
C LYS A 150 -10.01 9.21 -5.86
N MET A 151 -11.20 9.32 -6.45
CA MET A 151 -11.79 10.60 -6.84
C MET A 151 -12.36 11.40 -5.66
N TYR A 152 -12.57 10.75 -4.52
CA TYR A 152 -13.20 11.38 -3.36
C TYR A 152 -12.20 11.82 -2.32
N VAL A 153 -11.06 11.12 -2.20
CA VAL A 153 -10.03 11.41 -1.19
C VAL A 153 -9.07 12.53 -1.62
N LEU A 154 -8.34 13.07 -0.65
CA LEU A 154 -7.22 13.99 -0.85
C LEU A 154 -6.10 13.35 -1.69
N ASP A 155 -5.31 14.19 -2.35
CA ASP A 155 -4.32 13.75 -3.36
C ASP A 155 -3.26 12.81 -2.80
N ASP A 156 -2.83 12.99 -1.55
CA ASP A 156 -1.89 12.08 -0.89
C ASP A 156 -2.49 10.67 -0.82
N ILE A 157 -3.73 10.53 -0.33
CA ILE A 157 -4.37 9.22 -0.21
C ILE A 157 -4.77 8.65 -1.58
N ARG A 158 -5.08 9.49 -2.57
CA ARG A 158 -5.28 9.06 -3.96
C ARG A 158 -4.03 8.38 -4.53
N ASN A 159 -2.86 8.97 -4.30
CA ASN A 159 -1.59 8.43 -4.78
C ASN A 159 -1.15 7.21 -3.98
N TYR A 160 -1.38 7.23 -2.66
CA TYR A 160 -1.20 6.06 -1.80
C TYR A 160 -2.00 4.84 -2.29
N ILE A 161 -3.30 5.01 -2.58
CA ILE A 161 -4.14 3.93 -3.13
C ILE A 161 -3.58 3.41 -4.46
N SER A 162 -3.02 4.29 -5.28
CA SER A 162 -2.45 3.88 -6.58
C SER A 162 -1.23 2.99 -6.39
N ILE A 163 -0.32 3.36 -5.48
CA ILE A 163 0.86 2.55 -5.13
C ILE A 163 0.40 1.20 -4.56
N MET A 164 -0.43 1.21 -3.51
CA MET A 164 -0.84 -0.03 -2.85
C MET A 164 -1.65 -0.96 -3.75
N ALA A 165 -2.40 -0.44 -4.73
CA ALA A 165 -3.09 -1.27 -5.70
C ALA A 165 -2.12 -1.99 -6.64
N VAL A 166 -0.99 -1.37 -7.00
CA VAL A 166 0.08 -2.04 -7.77
C VAL A 166 0.74 -3.14 -6.94
N GLU A 167 1.10 -2.84 -5.68
CA GLU A 167 1.67 -3.83 -4.75
C GLU A 167 0.74 -5.03 -4.54
N SER A 168 -0.56 -4.77 -4.41
CA SER A 168 -1.56 -5.80 -4.22
C SER A 168 -1.74 -6.64 -5.49
N ASP A 169 -1.97 -6.02 -6.65
CA ASP A 169 -2.30 -6.74 -7.89
C ASP A 169 -1.14 -7.54 -8.45
N LEU A 170 0.09 -7.05 -8.26
CA LEU A 170 1.29 -7.70 -8.73
C LEU A 170 2.34 -7.65 -7.61
N PRO A 171 2.32 -8.63 -6.67
CA PRO A 171 3.34 -8.75 -5.65
C PRO A 171 4.74 -8.75 -6.28
N SER A 172 5.70 -8.06 -5.65
CA SER A 172 7.07 -7.96 -6.18
C SER A 172 7.89 -9.22 -5.98
N SER A 173 7.57 -10.03 -4.97
CA SER A 173 8.33 -11.22 -4.63
C SER A 173 7.48 -12.36 -4.09
N LYS A 174 7.99 -13.59 -4.30
CA LYS A 174 7.51 -14.85 -3.71
C LYS A 174 8.72 -15.75 -3.48
N ASP A 175 8.74 -16.51 -2.39
CA ASP A 175 9.84 -17.41 -2.04
C ASP A 175 11.21 -16.74 -2.19
N ASN A 176 11.38 -15.56 -1.57
CA ASN A 176 12.60 -14.74 -1.65
C ASN A 176 13.16 -14.52 -3.07
N GLY A 177 12.30 -14.52 -4.10
CA GLY A 177 12.64 -14.23 -5.48
C GLY A 177 11.69 -13.20 -6.07
N LEU A 178 12.21 -12.38 -6.99
CA LEU A 178 11.43 -11.37 -7.70
C LEU A 178 10.45 -12.06 -8.64
N THR A 179 9.18 -11.66 -8.55
CA THR A 179 8.12 -12.06 -9.49
C THR A 179 7.80 -10.95 -10.50
N ILE A 180 8.52 -9.84 -10.42
CA ILE A 180 8.42 -8.68 -11.32
C ILE A 180 9.75 -8.44 -12.04
N ALA A 181 9.70 -7.77 -13.18
CA ALA A 181 10.91 -7.38 -13.91
C ALA A 181 11.71 -6.30 -13.16
N TRP A 182 13.02 -6.25 -13.37
CA TRP A 182 13.91 -5.22 -12.81
C TRP A 182 13.49 -3.77 -13.14
N ALA A 183 12.90 -3.54 -14.31
CA ALA A 183 12.35 -2.22 -14.65
C ALA A 183 11.16 -1.83 -13.76
N GLU A 184 10.36 -2.80 -13.32
CA GLU A 184 9.24 -2.57 -12.40
C GLU A 184 9.74 -2.26 -10.99
N VAL A 185 10.81 -2.93 -10.52
CA VAL A 185 11.50 -2.61 -9.25
C VAL A 185 11.88 -1.11 -9.23
N ALA A 186 12.57 -0.64 -10.27
CA ALA A 186 12.99 0.76 -10.37
C ALA A 186 11.81 1.73 -10.52
N SER A 187 10.80 1.37 -11.31
CA SER A 187 9.58 2.19 -11.47
C SER A 187 8.81 2.36 -10.15
N ARG A 188 8.72 1.31 -9.35
CA ARG A 188 8.08 1.36 -8.03
C ARG A 188 8.87 2.23 -7.05
N ALA A 189 10.20 2.09 -7.01
CA ALA A 189 11.06 2.97 -6.22
C ALA A 189 10.84 4.46 -6.58
N LEU A 190 10.81 4.80 -7.87
CA LEU A 190 10.58 6.16 -8.35
C LEU A 190 9.19 6.71 -7.96
N ALA A 191 8.16 5.89 -8.08
CA ALA A 191 6.79 6.28 -7.69
C ALA A 191 6.70 6.58 -6.18
N GLN A 192 7.40 5.78 -5.36
CA GLN A 192 7.42 5.94 -3.92
C GLN A 192 8.29 7.13 -3.48
N GLU A 193 9.44 7.35 -4.12
CA GLU A 193 10.26 8.56 -3.93
C GLU A 193 9.44 9.82 -4.23
N SER A 194 8.74 9.84 -5.37
CA SER A 194 7.88 10.95 -5.78
C SER A 194 6.78 11.22 -4.75
N PHE A 195 6.16 10.16 -4.19
CA PHE A 195 5.20 10.30 -3.12
C PHE A 195 5.82 10.91 -1.86
N ILE A 196 6.99 10.44 -1.46
CA ILE A 196 7.68 10.91 -0.24
C ILE A 196 8.01 12.39 -0.35
N ALA A 197 8.48 12.83 -1.52
CA ALA A 197 8.77 14.24 -1.79
C ALA A 197 7.50 15.10 -1.81
N ALA A 198 6.43 14.63 -2.46
CA ALA A 198 5.19 15.39 -2.61
C ALA A 198 4.36 15.46 -1.32
N TYR A 199 4.39 14.42 -0.47
CA TYR A 199 3.50 14.29 0.68
C TYR A 199 4.23 13.93 1.99
N PRO A 200 5.21 14.74 2.43
CA PRO A 200 6.03 14.42 3.63
C PRO A 200 5.22 14.37 4.94
N ARG A 201 3.99 14.89 4.93
CA ARG A 201 3.05 14.90 6.07
C ARG A 201 1.87 13.95 5.91
N SER A 202 1.87 13.08 4.90
CA SER A 202 0.78 12.11 4.72
C SER A 202 0.69 11.16 5.91
N ASN A 203 -0.53 10.76 6.28
CA ASN A 203 -0.78 9.70 7.26
C ASN A 203 -0.23 8.32 6.84
N ARG A 204 0.23 8.19 5.58
CA ARG A 204 0.80 6.94 5.03
C ARG A 204 2.27 7.07 4.67
N ILE A 205 2.93 8.16 5.06
CA ILE A 205 4.34 8.40 4.73
C ILE A 205 5.26 7.29 5.24
N GLY A 206 5.00 6.75 6.45
CA GLY A 206 5.79 5.65 7.02
C GLY A 206 5.74 4.39 6.14
N THR A 207 4.55 3.97 5.74
CA THR A 207 4.35 2.81 4.85
C THR A 207 5.06 2.99 3.51
N ILE A 208 4.96 4.17 2.90
CA ILE A 208 5.62 4.41 1.61
C ILE A 208 7.14 4.48 1.76
N LYS A 209 7.67 5.01 2.87
CA LYS A 209 9.12 4.98 3.14
C LYS A 209 9.64 3.56 3.29
N SER A 210 8.90 2.67 3.95
CA SER A 210 9.28 1.25 4.05
C SER A 210 9.27 0.55 2.69
N LEU A 211 8.26 0.80 1.85
CA LEU A 211 8.25 0.28 0.48
C LEU A 211 9.43 0.81 -0.33
N TYR A 212 9.64 2.13 -0.32
CA TYR A 212 10.78 2.75 -1.00
C TYR A 212 12.10 2.13 -0.57
N ARG A 213 12.28 1.90 0.73
CA ARG A 213 13.48 1.26 1.26
C ARG A 213 13.65 -0.17 0.73
N MET A 214 12.58 -0.96 0.74
CA MET A 214 12.60 -2.33 0.20
C MET A 214 13.02 -2.32 -1.28
N TYR A 215 12.39 -1.50 -2.12
CA TYR A 215 12.75 -1.43 -3.55
C TYR A 215 14.13 -0.84 -3.81
N GLU A 216 14.61 0.05 -2.94
CA GLU A 216 15.98 0.54 -2.99
C GLU A 216 16.98 -0.60 -2.71
N ILE A 217 16.75 -1.41 -1.67
CA ILE A 217 17.57 -2.60 -1.38
C ILE A 217 17.49 -3.58 -2.55
N ASP A 218 16.30 -3.93 -3.01
CA ASP A 218 16.11 -4.87 -4.12
C ASP A 218 16.83 -4.38 -5.38
N THR A 219 16.91 -3.05 -5.61
CA THR A 219 17.65 -2.47 -6.74
C THR A 219 19.15 -2.79 -6.70
N PHE A 220 19.79 -2.77 -5.53
CA PHE A 220 21.26 -2.91 -5.42
C PHE A 220 21.71 -4.31 -5.00
N TYR A 221 20.77 -5.16 -4.54
CA TYR A 221 21.07 -6.49 -4.02
C TYR A 221 20.30 -7.60 -4.75
N GLY A 222 19.11 -7.31 -5.26
CA GLY A 222 18.13 -8.33 -5.62
C GLY A 222 17.59 -9.06 -4.39
N LEU A 223 17.09 -10.27 -4.60
CA LEU A 223 16.63 -11.17 -3.53
C LEU A 223 17.41 -12.49 -3.60
N ASN A 224 17.35 -13.32 -2.56
CA ASN A 224 18.18 -14.53 -2.48
C ASN A 224 18.00 -15.48 -3.69
N ASN A 225 16.76 -15.67 -4.16
CA ASN A 225 16.46 -16.56 -5.29
C ASN A 225 16.52 -15.85 -6.66
N THR A 226 16.69 -14.53 -6.66
CA THR A 226 16.89 -13.70 -7.86
C THR A 226 17.90 -12.59 -7.54
N PRO A 227 19.16 -12.96 -7.24
CA PRO A 227 20.15 -11.99 -6.80
C PRO A 227 20.52 -11.07 -7.97
N LEU A 228 20.91 -9.84 -7.68
CA LEU A 228 21.39 -8.93 -8.71
C LEU A 228 22.71 -9.43 -9.34
N PHE A 229 23.53 -10.12 -8.56
CA PHE A 229 24.78 -10.72 -9.02
C PHE A 229 24.69 -12.24 -8.89
N HIS A 230 25.06 -12.95 -9.94
CA HIS A 230 25.02 -14.41 -9.92
C HIS A 230 26.06 -14.97 -8.94
N TYR A 231 25.65 -15.99 -8.17
CA TYR A 231 26.48 -16.55 -7.10
C TYR A 231 27.76 -17.25 -7.60
N ASP A 232 27.77 -17.72 -8.83
CA ASP A 232 28.85 -18.53 -9.42
C ASP A 232 29.97 -17.68 -10.02
N ASN A 233 29.63 -16.57 -10.68
CA ASN A 233 30.57 -15.75 -11.44
C ASN A 233 30.62 -14.28 -11.01
N LEU A 234 29.76 -13.86 -10.07
CA LEU A 234 29.64 -12.50 -9.57
C LEU A 234 29.28 -11.46 -10.64
N GLU A 235 28.80 -11.89 -11.80
CA GLU A 235 28.34 -10.99 -12.86
C GLU A 235 26.94 -10.48 -12.56
N MET A 236 26.71 -9.21 -12.87
CA MET A 236 25.38 -8.59 -12.77
C MET A 236 24.40 -9.28 -13.72
N ASP A 237 23.19 -9.51 -13.25
CA ASP A 237 22.09 -10.00 -14.06
C ASP A 237 21.88 -9.13 -15.32
N LEU A 238 21.91 -9.78 -16.48
CA LEU A 238 21.87 -9.10 -17.78
C LEU A 238 20.55 -8.35 -17.99
N GLU A 239 19.44 -8.87 -17.48
CA GLU A 239 18.14 -8.23 -17.60
C GLU A 239 18.03 -7.02 -16.67
N ALA A 240 18.66 -7.07 -15.48
CA ALA A 240 18.82 -5.91 -14.62
C ALA A 240 19.64 -4.80 -15.29
N SER A 241 20.81 -5.15 -15.85
CA SER A 241 21.68 -4.20 -16.54
C SER A 241 20.96 -3.47 -17.69
N LYS A 242 20.22 -4.21 -18.53
CA LYS A 242 19.39 -3.64 -19.60
C LYS A 242 18.28 -2.76 -19.05
N ALA A 243 17.56 -3.22 -18.03
CA ALA A 243 16.46 -2.49 -17.42
C ALA A 243 16.93 -1.15 -16.84
N TYR A 244 18.00 -1.15 -16.05
CA TYR A 244 18.52 0.06 -15.42
C TYR A 244 19.08 1.05 -16.43
N THR A 245 19.78 0.57 -17.46
CA THR A 245 20.22 1.42 -18.58
C THR A 245 19.03 2.09 -19.27
N ALA A 246 17.95 1.35 -19.51
CA ALA A 246 16.74 1.89 -20.13
C ALA A 246 16.00 2.87 -19.21
N VAL A 247 15.97 2.63 -17.89
CA VAL A 247 15.39 3.55 -16.91
C VAL A 247 16.15 4.86 -16.88
N LEU A 248 17.49 4.81 -16.81
CA LEU A 248 18.35 6.00 -16.82
C LEU A 248 18.24 6.78 -18.13
N ALA A 249 18.12 6.10 -19.27
CA ALA A 249 17.96 6.77 -20.57
C ALA A 249 16.61 7.50 -20.72
N LYS A 250 15.54 7.01 -20.06
CA LYS A 250 14.18 7.57 -20.15
C LYS A 250 13.92 8.70 -19.15
N ASN A 251 14.68 8.75 -18.06
CA ASN A 251 14.45 9.70 -16.97
C ASN A 251 15.59 10.72 -16.90
N ASN A 252 15.29 11.98 -17.22
CA ASN A 252 16.24 13.10 -17.19
C ASN A 252 15.96 14.10 -16.06
N GLY A 253 15.09 13.74 -15.11
CA GLY A 253 14.76 14.56 -13.94
C GLY A 253 15.73 14.37 -12.78
N GLN A 254 15.67 15.29 -11.81
CA GLN A 254 16.39 15.15 -10.55
C GLN A 254 15.68 14.12 -9.65
N SER A 255 16.40 13.06 -9.26
CA SER A 255 15.92 11.99 -8.39
C SER A 255 17.11 11.41 -7.63
N PRO A 256 17.13 11.49 -6.29
CA PRO A 256 18.16 10.84 -5.48
C PRO A 256 18.32 9.35 -5.78
N TYR A 257 17.23 8.63 -6.03
CA TYR A 257 17.26 7.24 -6.48
C TYR A 257 18.01 7.07 -7.80
N LEU A 258 17.68 7.87 -8.83
CA LEU A 258 18.34 7.80 -10.13
C LEU A 258 19.81 8.20 -10.06
N GLU A 259 20.18 9.16 -9.22
CA GLU A 259 21.57 9.56 -9.00
C GLU A 259 22.40 8.39 -8.42
N LYS A 260 21.85 7.65 -7.45
CA LYS A 260 22.47 6.44 -6.93
C LYS A 260 22.55 5.34 -8.00
N LEU A 261 21.47 5.12 -8.75
CA LEU A 261 21.45 4.11 -9.80
C LEU A 261 22.45 4.41 -10.92
N ASP A 262 22.55 5.67 -11.34
CA ASP A 262 23.52 6.12 -12.35
C ASP A 262 24.97 5.95 -11.87
N GLY A 263 25.27 6.34 -10.63
CA GLY A 263 26.57 6.14 -10.02
C GLY A 263 26.97 4.66 -9.96
N PHE A 264 26.03 3.80 -9.55
CA PHE A 264 26.23 2.35 -9.50
C PHE A 264 26.48 1.75 -10.89
N MET A 265 25.68 2.11 -11.90
CA MET A 265 25.83 1.60 -13.26
C MET A 265 27.13 2.06 -13.93
N LYS A 266 27.61 3.29 -13.61
CA LYS A 266 28.92 3.77 -14.06
C LYS A 266 30.06 2.98 -13.43
N LEU A 267 30.02 2.77 -12.12
CA LEU A 267 31.00 1.97 -11.40
C LEU A 267 31.03 0.54 -11.95
N LEU A 268 29.87 -0.08 -12.14
CA LEU A 268 29.78 -1.42 -12.72
C LEU A 268 30.44 -1.51 -14.10
N LYS A 269 30.24 -0.50 -14.95
CA LYS A 269 30.87 -0.45 -16.27
C LYS A 269 32.40 -0.39 -16.19
N GLU A 270 32.97 0.25 -15.17
CA GLU A 270 34.42 0.30 -14.93
C GLU A 270 34.98 -1.05 -14.44
N HIS A 271 34.14 -1.86 -13.81
CA HIS A 271 34.48 -3.17 -13.24
C HIS A 271 33.88 -4.36 -14.03
N ASP A 272 33.66 -4.20 -15.34
CA ASP A 272 33.15 -5.23 -16.24
C ASP A 272 31.85 -5.91 -15.75
N TYR A 273 30.99 -5.13 -15.06
CA TYR A 273 29.73 -5.56 -14.45
C TYR A 273 29.87 -6.69 -13.41
N LYS A 274 31.00 -6.72 -12.68
CA LYS A 274 31.25 -7.70 -11.61
C LYS A 274 31.09 -7.11 -10.22
N LEU A 275 30.65 -7.92 -9.26
CA LEU A 275 30.64 -7.58 -7.84
C LEU A 275 32.08 -7.62 -7.28
N THR A 276 32.78 -6.49 -7.37
CA THR A 276 34.07 -6.27 -6.70
C THR A 276 33.88 -5.68 -5.30
N ASP A 277 34.96 -5.57 -4.53
CA ASP A 277 34.93 -4.93 -3.21
C ASP A 277 34.47 -3.46 -3.27
N GLU A 278 34.82 -2.74 -4.34
CA GLU A 278 34.39 -1.36 -4.57
C GLU A 278 32.88 -1.27 -4.86
N VAL A 279 32.36 -2.21 -5.68
CA VAL A 279 30.92 -2.30 -5.98
C VAL A 279 30.14 -2.71 -4.72
N GLU A 280 30.68 -3.63 -3.92
CA GLU A 280 30.14 -4.03 -2.62
C GLU A 280 30.06 -2.86 -1.64
N GLU A 281 31.11 -2.04 -1.57
CA GLU A 281 31.14 -0.85 -0.73
C GLU A 281 30.15 0.21 -1.20
N TYR A 282 30.02 0.40 -2.53
CA TYR A 282 29.02 1.30 -3.09
C TYR A 282 27.61 0.90 -2.67
N ARG A 283 27.22 -0.38 -2.82
CA ARG A 283 25.85 -0.81 -2.46
C ARG A 283 25.56 -0.63 -0.97
N LYS A 284 26.55 -0.86 -0.09
CA LYS A 284 26.40 -0.63 1.36
C LYS A 284 26.15 0.84 1.70
N GLN A 285 26.74 1.77 0.94
CA GLN A 285 26.51 3.20 1.13
C GLN A 285 25.18 3.66 0.51
N ALA A 286 24.88 3.18 -0.69
CA ALA A 286 23.67 3.55 -1.43
C ALA A 286 22.39 3.01 -0.76
N ALA A 287 22.42 1.75 -0.32
CA ALA A 287 21.31 1.05 0.30
C ALA A 287 21.77 0.12 1.44
N PRO A 288 22.15 0.66 2.61
CA PRO A 288 22.64 -0.15 3.73
C PRO A 288 21.68 -1.30 4.11
N PRO A 289 22.08 -2.58 4.12
CA PRO A 289 21.19 -3.64 4.55
C PRO A 289 20.72 -3.36 5.98
N GLU A 290 19.42 -3.48 6.25
CA GLU A 290 18.92 -3.32 7.61
C GLU A 290 19.50 -4.43 8.50
N SER A 291 19.79 -4.11 9.77
CA SER A 291 20.01 -5.16 10.77
C SER A 291 18.82 -6.12 10.76
N PRO A 292 19.02 -7.44 10.96
CA PRO A 292 17.98 -8.48 10.84
C PRO A 292 16.74 -8.34 11.76
N ALA A 293 16.59 -7.21 12.49
CA ALA A 293 15.49 -6.95 13.42
C ALA A 293 14.32 -6.13 12.84
N SER A 294 14.42 -5.57 11.62
CA SER A 294 13.38 -4.66 11.08
C SER A 294 12.74 -5.07 9.75
N SER A 295 13.22 -6.13 9.10
CA SER A 295 12.67 -6.67 7.87
C SER A 295 11.52 -7.64 8.11
N GLN A 296 10.32 -7.12 8.41
CA GLN A 296 9.10 -7.84 8.02
C GLN A 296 8.63 -7.28 6.67
N PRO A 297 8.85 -7.99 5.55
CA PRO A 297 8.17 -7.64 4.31
C PRO A 297 6.65 -7.68 4.53
N LEU A 298 5.90 -6.96 3.71
CA LEU A 298 4.46 -7.20 3.54
C LEU A 298 4.15 -8.58 2.91
N ALA A 299 5.16 -9.45 2.81
CA ALA A 299 5.02 -10.84 2.39
C ALA A 299 4.34 -11.66 3.48
N ALA A 300 3.68 -12.73 3.04
CA ALA A 300 2.99 -13.71 3.86
C ALA A 300 3.79 -14.03 5.13
N PRO A 301 3.13 -14.26 6.28
CA PRO A 301 3.83 -14.73 7.46
C PRO A 301 4.51 -16.07 7.12
N GLN A 302 5.82 -16.04 6.97
CA GLN A 302 6.64 -17.24 7.04
C GLN A 302 6.55 -17.74 8.48
N LYS A 303 5.96 -18.93 8.63
CA LYS A 303 6.15 -19.74 9.82
C LYS A 303 6.78 -21.04 9.37
N GLU A 304 7.98 -21.28 9.90
CA GLU A 304 8.61 -22.59 10.01
C GLU A 304 7.67 -23.61 10.67
#